data_AF-A0A1B7WCL5-F1
#
_entry.id   AF-A0A1B7WCL5-F1
#
_cell.length_a   1.000
_cell.length_b   1.000
_cell.length_c   1.000
_cell.angle_alpha   90.00
_cell.angle_beta   90.00
_cell.angle_gamma   90.00
#
_symmetry.space_group_name_H-M   'P 1'
#
loop_
_entity.id
_entity.type
_entity.pdbx_description
1 polymer ?
#
loop_
_entity_poly.entity_id
_entity_poly.type
_entity_poly.pdbx_seq_one_letter_code
_entity_poly.pdbx_strand_id
1 'polypeptide(L)' 'LGDLLFAIIQIARWHKLDPSAGLQGTSQRFIQRLQKMEAVIERPLTEYSLEELDALWQQAKAQLGH' A
#
# COMPACT_ATOMS: atom_id res chain seq x y z
N LEU A 1 19.77 7.73 4.33
CA LEU A 1 18.34 7.56 3.97
C LEU A 1 17.74 8.84 3.39
N GLY A 2 17.96 10.02 4.01
CA GLY A 2 17.49 11.31 3.47
C GLY A 2 17.97 11.62 2.05
N ASP A 3 19.28 11.48 1.78
CA ASP A 3 19.84 11.75 0.44
C ASP A 3 19.31 10.81 -0.64
N LEU A 4 19.01 9.56 -0.28
CA LEU A 4 18.39 8.59 -1.19
C LEU A 4 16.96 9.01 -1.55
N LEU A 5 16.15 9.40 -0.56
CA LEU A 5 14.80 9.91 -0.80
C LEU A 5 14.83 11.20 -1.63
N PHE A 6 15.79 12.09 -1.36
CA PHE A 6 16.00 13.30 -2.14
C PHE A 6 16.36 12.97 -3.60
N ALA A 7 17.29 12.04 -3.85
CA ALA A 7 17.64 11.60 -5.19
C ALA A 7 16.42 11.04 -5.94
N ILE A 8 15.59 10.22 -5.30
CA ILE A 8 14.35 9.67 -5.88
C ILE A 8 13.35 10.79 -6.23
N ILE A 9 13.17 11.76 -5.33
CA ILE A 9 12.32 12.94 -5.56
C ILE A 9 12.82 13.76 -6.75
N GLN A 10 14.14 13.96 -6.85
CA GLN A 10 14.75 14.70 -7.96
C GLN A 10 14.55 13.99 -9.31
N ILE A 11 14.68 12.66 -9.34
CA ILE A 11 14.39 11.85 -10.52
C ILE A 11 12.92 11.98 -10.93
N ALA A 12 11.98 11.86 -9.98
CA ALA A 12 10.55 12.02 -10.24
C ALA A 12 10.25 13.38 -10.89
N ARG A 13 10.82 14.47 -10.35
CA ARG A 13 10.67 15.82 -10.91
C ARG A 13 11.26 15.95 -12.32
N TRP A 14 12.41 15.34 -12.59
CA TRP A 14 13.02 15.35 -13.93
C TRP A 14 12.10 14.69 -14.96
N HIS A 15 11.43 13.61 -14.58
CA HIS A 15 10.39 12.96 -15.39
C HIS A 15 9.03 13.67 -15.36
N LYS A 16 8.94 14.86 -14.76
CA LYS A 16 7.69 15.64 -14.59
C LYS A 16 6.58 14.89 -13.84
N LEU A 17 6.97 13.94 -13.00
CA LEU A 17 6.05 13.25 -12.09
C LEU A 17 5.91 14.07 -10.81
N ASP A 18 4.72 14.08 -10.23
CA ASP A 18 4.50 14.64 -8.89
C ASP A 18 4.80 13.56 -7.84
N PRO A 19 5.92 13.66 -7.11
CA PRO A 19 6.29 12.69 -6.09
C PRO A 19 5.31 12.67 -4.91
N SER A 20 4.69 13.80 -4.56
CA SER A 20 3.65 13.87 -3.53
C SER A 20 2.40 13.12 -3.97
N ALA A 21 1.97 13.29 -5.23
CA ALA A 21 0.87 12.53 -5.79
C ALA A 21 1.18 11.01 -5.85
N GLY A 22 2.42 10.64 -6.20
CA GLY A 22 2.85 9.23 -6.22
C GLY A 22 2.85 8.58 -4.83
N LEU A 23 3.32 9.31 -3.82
CA LEU A 23 3.26 8.88 -2.41
C LEU A 23 1.81 8.77 -1.94
N GLN A 24 0.99 9.80 -2.21
CA GLN A 24 -0.44 9.79 -1.86
C GLN A 24 -1.18 8.62 -2.50
N GLY A 25 -0.92 8.34 -3.78
CA GLY A 25 -1.51 7.19 -4.48
C GLY A 25 -1.08 5.85 -3.88
N THR A 26 0.15 5.74 -3.36
CA THR A 26 0.62 4.53 -2.68
C THR A 26 -0.06 4.36 -1.32
N SER A 27 -0.16 5.42 -0.53
CA SER A 27 -0.90 5.42 0.73
C SER A 27 -2.38 5.10 0.51
N GLN A 28 -3.00 5.64 -0.53
CA GLN A 28 -4.40 5.37 -0.87
C GLN A 28 -4.62 3.88 -1.20
N ARG A 29 -3.73 3.27 -2.01
CA ARG A 29 -3.80 1.83 -2.31
C ARG A 29 -3.63 0.97 -1.06
N PHE A 30 -2.79 1.39 -0.12
CA PHE A 30 -2.62 0.71 1.16
C PHE A 30 -3.91 0.75 1.99
N ILE A 31 -4.51 1.92 2.13
CA ILE A 31 -5.80 2.11 2.82
C ILE A 31 -6.90 1.27 2.18
N GLN A 32 -7.01 1.27 0.85
CA GLN A 32 -8.02 0.48 0.13
C GLN A 32 -7.86 -1.03 0.38
N ARG A 33 -6.62 -1.53 0.41
CA ARG A 33 -6.35 -2.95 0.71
C ARG A 33 -6.73 -3.30 2.14
N LEU A 34 -6.39 -2.44 3.10
CA LEU A 34 -6.80 -2.63 4.49
C LEU A 34 -8.32 -2.65 4.64
N GLN A 35 -9.04 -1.70 4.03
CA GLN A 35 -10.50 -1.67 4.03
C GLN A 35 -11.11 -2.96 3.45
N LYS A 36 -10.49 -3.53 2.41
CA LYS A 36 -10.92 -4.81 1.84
C LYS A 36 -10.67 -5.98 2.78
N MET A 37 -9.56 -5.99 3.50
CA MET A 37 -9.29 -6.99 4.52
C MET A 37 -10.27 -6.87 5.69
N GLU A 38 -10.51 -5.66 6.20
CA GLU A 38 -11.47 -5.40 7.28
C GLU A 38 -12.88 -5.86 6.94
N ALA A 39 -13.28 -5.77 5.67
CA ALA A 39 -14.59 -6.22 5.20
C ALA A 39 -14.78 -7.75 5.22
N VAL A 40 -13.70 -8.54 5.24
CA VAL A 40 -13.75 -10.02 5.25
C VAL A 40 -13.31 -10.63 6.58
N ILE A 41 -12.87 -9.79 7.51
CA ILE A 41 -12.41 -10.22 8.82
C ILE A 41 -13.62 -10.37 9.76
N GLU A 42 -13.72 -11.54 10.39
CA GLU A 42 -14.79 -11.86 11.34
C GLU A 42 -14.32 -11.85 12.81
N ARG A 43 -12.99 -11.85 13.02
CA ARG A 43 -12.33 -11.94 14.32
C ARG A 43 -11.33 -10.78 14.50
N PRO A 44 -10.89 -10.44 15.72
CA PRO A 44 -9.84 -9.44 15.89
C PRO A 44 -8.58 -9.77 15.08
N LEU A 45 -7.96 -8.78 14.43
CA LEU A 45 -6.72 -8.94 13.65
C LEU A 45 -5.59 -9.64 14.43
N THR A 46 -5.56 -9.47 15.75
CA THR A 46 -4.57 -10.06 16.66
C THR A 46 -4.71 -11.59 16.79
N GLU A 47 -5.85 -12.16 16.41
CA GLU A 47 -6.10 -13.60 16.44
C GLU A 47 -5.69 -14.31 15.15
N TYR A 48 -5.35 -13.55 14.10
CA TYR A 48 -4.88 -14.11 12.84
C TYR A 48 -3.38 -14.37 12.89
N SER A 49 -2.95 -15.45 12.23
CA SER A 49 -1.53 -15.70 11.99
C SER A 49 -0.98 -14.75 10.91
N LEU A 50 0.34 -14.58 10.88
CA LEU A 50 1.00 -13.80 9.81
C LEU A 50 0.71 -14.35 8.42
N GLU A 51 0.54 -15.67 8.29
CA GLU A 51 0.24 -16.35 7.02
C GLU A 51 -1.19 -16.05 6.57
N GLU A 52 -2.16 -16.04 7.51
CA GLU A 52 -3.54 -15.67 7.20
C GLU A 52 -3.64 -14.20 6.82
N LEU A 53 -2.92 -13.31 7.52
CA LEU A 53 -2.86 -11.89 7.19
C LEU A 53 -2.24 -11.64 5.81
N ASP A 54 -1.18 -12.36 5.45
CA ASP A 54 -0.58 -12.26 4.12
C ASP A 54 -1.56 -12.79 3.05
N ALA A 55 -2.24 -13.91 3.29
CA ALA A 55 -3.25 -14.43 2.36
C ALA A 55 -4.38 -13.41 2.10
N LEU A 56 -4.90 -12.79 3.16
CA LEU A 56 -5.90 -11.72 3.07
C LEU A 56 -5.36 -10.49 2.32
N TRP A 57 -4.11 -10.11 2.57
CA TRP A 57 -3.45 -9.01 1.87
C TRP A 57 -3.29 -9.29 0.37
N GLN A 58 -2.87 -10.51 0.00
CA GLN A 58 -2.78 -10.92 -1.42
C GLN A 58 -4.15 -10.91 -2.09
N GLN A 59 -5.20 -11.37 -1.40
CA GLN A 59 -6.56 -11.34 -1.91
C GLN A 59 -7.03 -9.89 -2.17
N ALA A 60 -6.83 -8.99 -1.21
CA ALA A 60 -7.16 -7.57 -1.36
C ALA A 60 -6.37 -6.92 -2.50
N LYS A 61 -5.09 -7.26 -2.65
CA LYS A 61 -4.23 -6.80 -3.74
C LYS A 61 -4.71 -7.30 -5.11
N ALA A 62 -5.18 -8.53 -5.21
CA ALA A 62 -5.73 -9.10 -6.45
C ALA A 62 -7.04 -8.42 -6.86
N GLN A 63 -7.93 -8.09 -5.91
CA GLN A 63 -9.19 -7.41 -6.20
C GLN A 63 -9.03 -5.95 -6.65
N LEU A 64 -7.99 -5.26 -6.15
CA LEU A 64 -7.69 -3.86 -6.49
C LEU A 64 -6.69 -3.73 -7.66
N GLY A 65 -6.17 -4.84 -8.15
CA GLY A 65 -5.27 -4.91 -9.29
C GLY A 65 -6.03 -5.05 -10.60
N HIS A 66 -6.84 -4.04 -10.95
CA HIS A 66 -7.45 -3.87 -12.27
C HIS A 66 -7.41 -2.40 -12.68
#